data_AF-U2BTE4-F1
#
_entry.id   AF-U2BTE4-F1
#
_cell.length_a   1.000
_cell.length_b   1.000
_cell.length_c   1.000
_cell.angle_alpha   90.00
_cell.angle_beta   90.00
_cell.angle_gamma   90.00
#
_symmetry.space_group_name_H-M   'P 1'
#
loop_
_entity.id
_entity.type
_entity.pdbx_description
1 polymer ?
#
loop_
_entity_poly.entity_id
_entity_poly.type
_entity_poly.pdbx_seq_one_letter_code
_entity_poly.pdbx_strand_id
1 'polypeptide(L)'
;MDSLEKIKSMINKPYLYNREEVVIIGYCDCTGDNGDEIEIYLNNGKTLVFNMCDLLLKLERFRPVTANVIVLANERLNAVSSVNPSILKEIRDTVLDQIRSVKENPQSVAQAKQVFQGVNTLINLAKTELDYRRYIDNNLAD
;
A
#
# COMPACT_ATOMS: atom_id res chain seq x y z
N MET A 1 7.76 25.00 -16.34
CA MET A 1 8.05 23.56 -16.20
C MET A 1 7.08 22.87 -17.13
N ASP A 2 7.59 22.18 -18.14
CA ASP A 2 6.72 21.51 -19.12
C ASP A 2 5.96 20.35 -18.45
N SER A 3 4.69 20.17 -18.80
CA SER A 3 3.82 19.14 -18.23
C SER A 3 4.41 17.74 -18.40
N LEU A 4 5.09 17.53 -19.54
CA LEU A 4 5.78 16.28 -19.89
C LEU A 4 7.08 16.08 -19.11
N GLU A 5 7.82 17.15 -18.81
CA GLU A 5 9.01 17.05 -17.94
C GLU A 5 8.59 16.68 -16.51
N LYS A 6 7.48 17.26 -16.04
CA LYS A 6 6.94 16.96 -14.71
C LYS A 6 6.55 15.49 -14.60
N ILE A 7 5.78 14.94 -15.55
CA ILE A 7 5.39 13.52 -15.48
C ILE A 7 6.60 12.59 -15.58
N LYS A 8 7.59 12.88 -16.45
CA LYS A 8 8.85 12.12 -16.51
C LYS A 8 9.56 12.08 -15.17
N SER A 9 9.60 13.21 -14.46
CA SER A 9 10.22 13.30 -13.13
C SER A 9 9.48 12.51 -12.04
N MET A 10 8.20 12.16 -12.29
CA MET A 10 7.33 11.43 -11.37
C MET A 10 7.33 9.91 -11.62
N ILE A 11 7.82 9.43 -12.76
CA ILE A 11 7.89 8.00 -13.06
C ILE A 11 8.71 7.26 -11.99
N ASN A 12 8.26 6.05 -11.63
CA ASN A 12 8.89 5.16 -10.64
C ASN A 12 9.03 5.75 -9.22
N LYS A 13 8.23 6.77 -8.88
CA LYS A 13 8.15 7.32 -7.52
C LYS A 13 6.76 7.09 -6.92
N PRO A 14 6.65 6.84 -5.61
CA PRO A 14 5.37 6.64 -4.94
C PRO A 14 4.65 7.96 -4.68
N TYR A 15 3.38 8.00 -5.02
CA TYR A 15 2.48 9.12 -4.75
C TYR A 15 1.18 8.65 -4.12
N LEU A 16 0.61 9.48 -3.26
CA LEU A 16 -0.75 9.35 -2.80
C LEU A 16 -1.68 10.06 -3.79
N TYR A 17 -2.58 9.28 -4.40
CA TYR A 17 -3.58 9.77 -5.35
C TYR A 17 -4.93 9.12 -5.03
N ASN A 18 -5.99 9.92 -4.85
CA ASN A 18 -7.31 9.43 -4.44
C ASN A 18 -7.31 8.51 -3.20
N ARG A 19 -6.45 8.79 -2.21
CA ARG A 19 -6.25 8.00 -0.98
C ARG A 19 -5.66 6.60 -1.20
N GLU A 20 -5.23 6.28 -2.42
CA GLU A 20 -4.44 5.08 -2.74
C GLU A 20 -2.98 5.47 -2.99
N GLU A 21 -2.05 4.62 -2.57
CA GLU A 21 -0.66 4.71 -2.99
C GLU A 21 -0.52 4.14 -4.40
N VAL A 22 -0.02 4.97 -5.32
CA VAL A 22 0.16 4.62 -6.72
C VAL A 22 1.56 4.98 -7.19
N VAL A 23 2.08 4.20 -8.12
CA VAL A 23 3.34 4.47 -8.81
C VAL A 23 3.03 4.61 -10.29
N ILE A 24 3.49 5.70 -10.88
CA ILE A 24 3.41 5.91 -12.33
C ILE A 24 4.51 5.06 -12.97
N ILE A 25 4.11 4.08 -13.78
CA ILE A 25 5.04 3.16 -14.48
C ILE A 25 5.41 3.67 -15.87
N GLY A 26 4.56 4.52 -16.46
CA GLY A 26 4.78 5.10 -17.78
C GLY A 26 3.63 5.99 -18.21
N TYR A 27 3.78 6.63 -19.35
CA TYR A 27 2.73 7.44 -19.98
C TYR A 27 2.84 7.36 -21.51
N CYS A 28 1.74 7.64 -22.21
CA CYS A 28 1.67 7.79 -23.66
C CYS A 28 1.04 9.15 -23.96
N ASP A 29 1.76 10.03 -24.66
CA ASP A 29 1.29 11.35 -25.09
C ASP A 29 0.67 11.32 -26.49
N CYS A 30 -0.13 12.35 -26.79
CA CYS A 30 -0.87 12.49 -28.04
C CYS A 30 -1.86 11.35 -28.31
N THR A 31 -2.53 10.89 -27.25
CA THR A 31 -3.62 9.92 -27.33
C THR A 31 -4.96 10.61 -27.59
N GLY A 32 -6.00 9.82 -27.88
CA GLY A 32 -7.34 10.33 -28.20
C GLY A 32 -7.50 10.75 -29.67
N ASP A 33 -8.75 10.88 -30.12
CA ASP A 33 -9.09 11.11 -31.55
C ASP A 33 -8.48 12.41 -32.11
N ASN A 34 -8.22 13.39 -31.25
CA ASN A 34 -7.64 14.69 -31.62
C ASN A 34 -6.15 14.82 -31.20
N GLY A 35 -5.57 13.80 -30.56
CA GLY A 35 -4.20 13.83 -30.05
C GLY A 35 -3.95 14.80 -28.90
N ASP A 36 -5.00 15.21 -28.17
CA ASP A 36 -4.94 16.17 -27.07
C ASP A 36 -4.96 15.51 -25.68
N GLU A 37 -4.93 14.18 -25.63
CA GLU A 37 -4.93 13.41 -24.39
C GLU A 37 -3.57 12.80 -24.08
N ILE A 38 -3.41 12.45 -22.82
CA ILE A 38 -2.29 11.66 -22.31
C ILE A 38 -2.85 10.53 -21.45
N GLU A 39 -2.35 9.33 -21.70
CA GLU A 39 -2.60 8.15 -20.87
C GLU A 39 -1.47 7.97 -19.88
N ILE A 40 -1.79 7.81 -18.60
CA ILE A 40 -0.85 7.55 -17.52
C ILE A 40 -1.13 6.16 -16.96
N TYR A 41 -0.12 5.30 -17.02
CA TYR A 41 -0.22 3.93 -16.54
C TYR A 41 0.25 3.83 -15.09
N LEU A 42 -0.56 3.19 -14.25
CA LEU A 42 -0.26 2.99 -12.83
C LEU A 42 0.08 1.52 -12.53
N ASN A 43 0.89 1.29 -11.50
CA ASN A 43 1.28 -0.03 -11.02
C ASN A 43 0.12 -0.93 -10.56
N ASN A 44 -1.04 -0.35 -10.24
CA ASN A 44 -2.25 -1.09 -9.86
C ASN A 44 -3.09 -1.55 -11.08
N GLY A 45 -2.57 -1.37 -12.30
CA GLY A 45 -3.25 -1.76 -13.54
C GLY A 45 -4.31 -0.77 -14.00
N LYS A 46 -4.52 0.36 -13.30
CA LYS A 46 -5.41 1.44 -13.74
C LYS A 46 -4.67 2.38 -14.72
N THR A 47 -5.40 2.86 -15.72
CA THR A 47 -4.94 3.92 -16.63
C THR A 47 -5.72 5.19 -16.35
N LEU A 48 -5.03 6.32 -16.22
CA LEU A 48 -5.65 7.64 -16.10
C LEU A 48 -5.51 8.38 -17.42
N VAL A 49 -6.62 8.90 -17.93
CA VAL A 49 -6.64 9.71 -19.15
C VAL A 49 -6.85 11.17 -18.75
N PHE A 50 -5.96 12.05 -19.18
CA PHE A 50 -6.07 13.49 -18.94
C PHE A 50 -5.92 14.25 -20.23
N ASN A 51 -6.58 15.42 -20.30
CA ASN A 51 -6.30 16.37 -21.37
C ASN A 51 -4.95 17.08 -21.11
N MET A 52 -4.16 17.29 -22.15
CA MET A 52 -2.86 17.94 -22.09
C MET A 52 -2.93 19.36 -21.50
N CYS A 53 -4.03 20.08 -21.76
CA CYS A 53 -4.25 21.45 -21.22
C CYS A 53 -4.34 21.47 -19.69
N ASP A 54 -4.92 20.43 -19.09
CA ASP A 54 -5.15 20.35 -17.64
C ASP A 54 -4.09 19.51 -16.92
N LEU A 55 -3.16 18.89 -17.65
CA LEU A 55 -2.24 17.90 -17.13
C LEU A 55 -1.45 18.40 -15.91
N LEU A 56 -0.92 19.63 -15.97
CA LEU A 56 -0.20 20.24 -14.85
C LEU A 56 -1.02 20.30 -13.56
N LEU A 57 -2.28 20.74 -13.66
CA LEU A 57 -3.23 20.81 -12.54
C LEU A 57 -3.61 19.42 -12.02
N LYS A 58 -3.74 18.43 -12.89
CA LYS A 58 -4.02 17.04 -12.49
C LYS A 58 -2.82 16.42 -11.79
N LEU A 59 -1.60 16.68 -12.25
CA LEU A 59 -0.37 16.18 -11.65
C LEU A 59 -0.12 16.75 -10.23
N GLU A 60 -0.59 17.97 -9.91
CA GLU A 60 -0.55 18.51 -8.54
C GLU A 60 -1.37 17.69 -7.52
N ARG A 61 -2.31 16.85 -7.99
CA ARG A 61 -3.10 15.97 -7.11
C ARG A 61 -2.30 14.78 -6.58
N PHE A 62 -1.18 14.44 -7.23
CA PHE A 62 -0.28 13.39 -6.79
C PHE A 62 0.61 13.94 -5.68
N ARG A 63 0.28 13.60 -4.43
CA ARG A 63 1.07 14.04 -3.28
C ARG A 63 2.23 13.09 -3.08
N PRO A 64 3.50 13.56 -3.05
CA PRO A 64 4.63 12.68 -2.83
C PRO A 64 4.47 11.98 -1.47
N VAL A 65 4.70 10.66 -1.45
CA VAL A 65 4.72 9.92 -0.19
C VAL A 65 6.03 10.24 0.53
N THR A 66 6.04 11.33 1.30
CA THR A 66 7.12 11.60 2.27
C THR A 66 6.99 10.65 3.45
N ALA A 67 8.12 10.28 4.07
CA ALA A 67 8.17 9.36 5.23
C ALA A 67 7.14 9.66 6.34
N ASN A 68 6.70 10.92 6.48
CA ASN A 68 5.65 11.33 7.42
C ASN A 68 4.26 10.73 7.14
N VAL A 69 3.92 10.40 5.90
CA VAL A 69 2.63 9.75 5.55
C VAL A 69 2.64 8.27 5.94
N ILE A 70 3.81 7.62 5.86
CA ILE A 70 4.01 6.26 6.39
C ILE A 70 3.79 6.27 7.90
N VAL A 71 4.33 7.27 8.60
CA VAL A 71 4.13 7.45 10.06
C VAL A 71 2.64 7.68 10.37
N LEU A 72 1.94 8.56 9.66
CA LEU A 72 0.52 8.84 9.94
C LEU A 72 -0.42 7.67 9.58
N ALA A 73 -0.12 6.92 8.51
CA ALA A 73 -0.84 5.71 8.16
C ALA A 73 -0.59 4.59 9.19
N ASN A 74 0.64 4.45 9.65
CA ASN A 74 0.99 3.55 10.75
C ASN A 74 0.37 4.00 12.07
N GLU A 75 0.30 5.29 12.37
CA GLU A 75 -0.38 5.85 13.54
C GLU A 75 -1.88 5.61 13.50
N ARG A 76 -2.51 5.75 12.32
CA ARG A 76 -3.92 5.40 12.12
C ARG A 76 -4.14 3.90 12.27
N LEU A 77 -3.31 3.06 11.65
CA LEU A 77 -3.33 1.60 11.85
C LEU A 77 -3.15 1.24 13.34
N ASN A 78 -2.22 1.90 14.03
CA ASN A 78 -1.99 1.74 15.47
C ASN A 78 -3.16 2.23 16.33
N ALA A 79 -3.93 3.21 15.87
CA ALA A 79 -5.09 3.74 16.58
C ALA A 79 -6.36 2.88 16.40
N VAL A 80 -6.51 2.14 15.29
CA VAL A 80 -7.66 1.24 15.06
C VAL A 80 -7.36 -0.24 15.32
N SER A 81 -6.09 -0.61 15.48
CA SER A 81 -5.68 -1.98 15.77
C SER A 81 -5.95 -2.31 17.24
N SER A 82 -6.82 -3.29 17.51
CA SER A 82 -6.93 -3.98 18.81
C SER A 82 -5.63 -4.74 19.17
N VAL A 83 -4.72 -4.86 18.22
CA VAL A 83 -3.41 -5.46 18.39
C VAL A 83 -2.41 -4.34 18.72
N ASN A 84 -1.90 -4.35 19.95
CA ASN A 84 -0.89 -3.43 20.48
C ASN A 84 0.23 -3.21 19.43
N PRO A 85 0.59 -1.96 19.09
CA PRO A 85 1.63 -1.64 18.12
C PRO A 85 2.98 -2.35 18.36
N SER A 86 3.27 -2.73 19.61
CA SER A 86 4.46 -3.52 19.95
C SER A 86 4.42 -4.93 19.36
N ILE A 87 3.24 -5.54 19.24
CA ILE A 87 3.06 -6.92 18.78
C ILE A 87 3.48 -7.08 17.31
N LEU A 88 3.24 -6.09 16.45
CA LEU A 88 3.69 -6.16 15.05
C LEU A 88 5.23 -6.14 14.96
N LYS A 89 5.87 -5.35 15.82
CA LYS A 89 7.32 -5.31 15.94
C LYS A 89 7.85 -6.64 16.48
N GLU A 90 7.22 -7.18 17.52
CA GLU A 90 7.55 -8.47 18.12
C GLU A 90 7.36 -9.63 17.15
N ILE A 91 6.29 -9.66 16.34
CA ILE A 91 6.06 -10.67 15.30
C ILE A 91 7.15 -10.59 14.23
N ARG A 92 7.47 -9.38 13.76
CA ARG A 92 8.53 -9.17 12.77
C ARG A 92 9.87 -9.66 13.30
N ASP A 93 10.24 -9.25 14.51
CA ASP A 93 11.52 -9.60 15.13
C ASP A 93 11.59 -11.13 15.36
N THR A 94 10.50 -11.74 15.85
CA THR A 94 10.38 -13.21 16.00
C THR A 94 10.53 -13.94 14.67
N VAL A 95 9.89 -13.47 13.59
CA VAL A 95 10.00 -14.07 12.25
C VAL A 95 11.44 -13.98 11.72
N LEU A 96 12.10 -12.84 11.89
CA LEU A 96 13.48 -12.66 11.47
C LEU A 96 14.44 -13.58 12.24
N ASP A 97 14.23 -13.75 13.53
CA ASP A 97 15.02 -14.66 14.36
C ASP A 97 14.80 -16.13 13.99
N GLN A 98 13.58 -16.53 13.62
CA GLN A 98 13.30 -17.88 13.13
C GLN A 98 13.97 -18.15 11.77
N ILE A 99 13.97 -17.18 10.86
CA ILE A 99 14.66 -17.30 9.56
C ILE A 99 16.17 -17.45 9.77
N ARG A 100 16.77 -16.68 10.68
CA ARG A 100 18.19 -16.82 11.07
C ARG A 100 18.48 -18.20 11.66
N SER A 101 17.64 -18.65 12.59
CA SER A 101 17.78 -19.96 13.25
C SER A 101 17.75 -21.12 12.25
N VAL A 102 16.87 -21.06 11.25
CA VAL A 102 16.80 -22.07 10.18
C VAL A 102 18.01 -22.04 9.26
N LYS A 103 18.54 -20.84 8.98
CA LYS A 103 19.73 -20.66 8.13
C LYS A 103 20.99 -21.21 8.80
N GLU A 104 21.08 -21.11 10.12
CA GLU A 104 22.21 -21.58 10.93
C GLU A 104 22.08 -23.07 11.30
N ASN A 105 20.86 -23.55 11.56
CA ASN A 105 20.59 -24.94 11.91
C ASN A 105 19.34 -25.49 11.21
N PRO A 106 19.49 -26.44 10.26
CA PRO A 106 18.38 -27.10 9.58
C PRO A 106 17.39 -27.82 10.51
N GLN A 107 17.79 -28.17 11.74
CA GLN A 107 16.88 -28.79 12.72
C GLN A 107 15.85 -27.81 13.28
N SER A 108 16.09 -26.49 13.20
CA SER A 108 15.14 -25.46 13.65
C SER A 108 13.95 -25.26 12.70
N VAL A 109 13.92 -25.93 11.55
CA VAL A 109 12.84 -25.84 10.55
C VAL A 109 11.48 -26.22 11.13
N ALA A 110 11.41 -27.25 11.98
CA ALA A 110 10.15 -27.68 12.57
C ALA A 110 9.56 -26.61 13.50
N GLN A 111 10.40 -25.99 14.33
CA GLN A 111 10.01 -24.91 15.22
C GLN A 111 9.58 -23.66 14.44
N ALA A 112 10.36 -23.26 13.42
CA ALA A 112 10.01 -22.12 12.58
C ALA A 112 8.65 -22.32 11.88
N LYS A 113 8.38 -23.51 11.34
CA LYS A 113 7.07 -23.84 10.74
C LYS A 113 5.92 -23.65 11.73
N GLN A 114 6.09 -24.09 12.98
CA GLN A 114 5.07 -23.93 14.01
C GLN A 114 4.82 -22.46 14.36
N VAL A 115 5.88 -21.64 14.43
CA VAL A 115 5.75 -20.20 14.65
C VAL A 115 5.00 -19.52 13.50
N PHE A 116 5.35 -19.84 12.25
CA PHE A 116 4.63 -19.28 11.08
C PHE A 116 3.17 -19.71 11.01
N GLN A 117 2.84 -20.94 11.42
CA GLN A 117 1.45 -21.38 11.55
C GLN A 117 0.70 -20.58 12.62
N GLY A 118 1.33 -20.31 13.77
CA GLY A 118 0.76 -19.44 14.80
C GLY A 118 0.45 -18.03 14.28
N VAL A 119 1.35 -17.44 13.49
CA VAL A 119 1.14 -16.13 12.84
C VAL A 119 -0.07 -16.16 11.90
N ASN A 120 -0.22 -17.21 11.09
CA ASN A 120 -1.39 -17.36 10.21
C ASN A 120 -2.71 -17.46 10.99
N THR A 121 -2.72 -18.17 12.12
CA THR A 121 -3.90 -18.25 12.99
C THR A 121 -4.27 -16.87 13.55
N LEU A 122 -3.29 -16.09 14.02
CA LEU A 122 -3.53 -14.72 14.51
C LEU A 122 -4.09 -13.81 13.42
N ILE A 123 -3.58 -13.90 12.20
CA ILE A 123 -4.10 -13.15 11.04
C ILE A 123 -5.55 -13.52 10.76
N ASN A 124 -5.89 -14.81 10.80
CA ASN A 124 -7.25 -15.26 10.54
C ASN A 124 -8.22 -14.79 11.64
N LEU A 125 -7.80 -14.81 12.92
CA LEU A 125 -8.59 -14.27 14.01
C LEU A 125 -8.84 -12.77 13.85
N ALA A 126 -7.82 -11.99 13.48
CA ALA A 126 -7.97 -10.56 13.22
C ALA A 126 -8.93 -10.28 12.06
N LYS A 127 -8.90 -11.10 10.99
CA LYS A 127 -9.88 -11.01 9.89
C LYS A 127 -11.29 -11.28 10.38
N THR A 128 -11.50 -12.35 11.15
CA THR A 128 -12.81 -12.68 11.75
C THR A 128 -13.31 -11.55 12.65
N GLU A 129 -12.44 -10.93 13.45
CA GLU A 129 -12.81 -9.79 14.29
C GLU A 129 -13.28 -8.59 13.46
N LEU A 130 -12.56 -8.26 12.38
CA LEU A 130 -12.95 -7.17 11.47
C LEU A 130 -14.27 -7.45 10.75
N ASP A 131 -14.49 -8.70 10.31
CA ASP A 131 -15.75 -9.11 9.68
C ASP A 131 -16.92 -9.04 10.68
N TYR A 132 -16.70 -9.42 11.94
CA TYR A 132 -17.70 -9.32 12.99
C TYR A 132 -18.05 -7.86 13.33
N ARG A 133 -17.06 -6.96 13.40
CA ARG A 133 -17.29 -5.52 13.58
C ARG A 133 -18.11 -4.94 12.44
N ARG A 134 -17.77 -5.26 11.18
CA ARG A 134 -18.56 -4.85 10.00
C ARG A 134 -19.99 -5.37 10.05
N TYR A 135 -20.20 -6.60 10.48
CA TYR A 135 -21.54 -7.17 10.64
C TYR A 135 -22.34 -6.40 11.70
N ILE A 136 -21.75 -6.11 12.85
CA ILE A 136 -22.38 -5.32 13.92
C ILE A 136 -22.74 -3.91 13.42
N ASP A 137 -21.80 -3.21 12.80
CA ASP A 137 -22.01 -1.84 12.31
C ASP A 137 -23.14 -1.76 11.27
N ASN A 138 -23.29 -2.80 10.43
CA ASN A 138 -24.35 -2.87 9.43
C ASN A 138 -25.73 -3.29 9.98
N ASN A 139 -25.81 -3.92 11.15
CA ASN A 139 -27.06 -4.41 11.75
C ASN A 139 -27.53 -3.60 12.97
N LEU A 140 -26.76 -2.61 13.44
CA LEU A 140 -27.15 -1.67 14.50
C LEU A 140 -27.55 -0.28 13.97
N ALA A 141 -27.63 -0.12 12.65
CA ALA A 141 -28.03 1.13 11.99
C ALA A 141 -29.53 1.23 11.67
N ASP A 142 -30.35 0.30 12.19
CA ASP A 142 -31.83 0.33 12.17
C ASP A 142 -32.41 0.84 13.50
#